data_AF-A0A7X4FHE6-F1
#
_entry.id   AF-A0A7X4FHE6-F1
#
_cell.length_a   1.000
_cell.length_b   1.000
_cell.length_c   1.000
_cell.angle_alpha   90.00
_cell.angle_beta   90.00
_cell.angle_gamma   90.00
#
_symmetry.space_group_name_H-M   'P 1'
#
loop_
_entity.id
_entity.type
_entity.pdbx_description
1 polymer ?
#
loop_
_entity_poly.entity_id
_entity_poly.type
_entity_poly.pdbx_seq_one_letter_code
_entity_poly.pdbx_strand_id
1 'polypeptide(L)'
;MEAITAETANLLPEVDVEAIVGECYVPFPQEAKKIRNDAGTGGKDLSYVGHPDYTRRLDRLFPFSWSFHTEVAGLTDTTVGVKGSLSITLEDGRIVTRENYGHGNINRGFPLGDAMKTACVDALKKCCSMFGIGLHLYDGDDDNASRQASSNRHYNGDPFEDPGHDWLNDPNPPPREQGPERYDIGNDPSPATSKQIVALQNISKSSKTDPDLKDEIKKKLNTPPPDGGVRITKKEASDLISRAFDKD
;
A
#
# COMPACT_ATOMS: atom_id res chain seq x y z
N MET A 1 29.30 39.92 45.16
CA MET A 1 29.14 39.15 43.93
C MET A 1 29.71 37.78 44.20
N GLU A 2 28.87 36.87 44.69
CA GLU A 2 29.28 35.48 44.93
C GLU A 2 29.43 34.77 43.58
N ALA A 3 30.58 34.12 43.41
CA ALA A 3 30.88 33.30 42.26
C ALA A 3 30.01 32.05 42.31
N ILE A 4 29.16 31.87 41.31
CA ILE A 4 28.47 30.61 41.06
C ILE A 4 29.55 29.60 40.71
N THR A 5 29.80 28.67 41.63
CA THR A 5 30.75 27.56 41.45
C THR A 5 30.33 26.73 40.24
N ALA A 6 31.31 26.23 39.50
CA ALA A 6 31.17 25.41 38.29
C ALA A 6 30.52 24.02 38.54
N GLU A 7 29.86 23.83 39.67
CA GLU A 7 29.31 22.56 40.16
C GLU A 7 27.88 22.28 39.66
N THR A 8 27.28 23.22 38.92
CA THR A 8 25.92 23.07 38.36
C THR A 8 25.92 22.70 36.86
N ALA A 9 27.07 22.30 36.30
CA ALA A 9 27.22 22.11 34.85
C ALA A 9 26.80 20.74 34.31
N ASN A 10 26.35 19.79 35.15
CA ASN A 10 26.14 18.41 34.69
C ASN A 10 24.90 17.75 35.29
N LEU A 11 23.75 18.40 35.14
CA LEU A 11 22.43 17.82 35.45
C LEU A 11 21.54 17.85 34.20
N LEU A 12 22.09 17.42 33.05
CA LEU A 12 21.21 16.86 32.03
C LEU A 12 20.86 15.45 32.49
N PRO A 13 19.56 15.11 32.60
CA PRO A 13 19.16 13.77 33.01
C PRO A 13 19.76 12.76 32.02
N GLU A 14 20.42 11.74 32.55
CA GLU A 14 20.95 10.62 31.78
C GLU A 14 19.80 10.05 30.93
N VAL A 15 19.94 10.06 29.60
CA VAL A 15 18.87 9.62 28.72
C VAL A 15 18.81 8.10 28.77
N ASP A 16 17.70 7.58 29.27
CA ASP A 16 17.45 6.14 29.29
C ASP A 16 17.15 5.64 27.86
N VAL A 17 18.19 5.13 27.20
CA VAL A 17 18.11 4.57 25.84
C VAL A 17 17.14 3.39 25.79
N GLU A 18 17.06 2.56 26.84
CA GLU A 18 16.12 1.44 26.88
C GLU A 18 14.68 1.93 26.96
N ALA A 19 14.41 2.98 27.74
CA ALA A 19 13.10 3.62 27.78
C ALA A 19 12.72 4.23 26.43
N ILE A 20 13.64 4.92 25.74
CA ILE A 20 13.39 5.46 24.39
C ILE A 20 13.09 4.33 23.40
N VAL A 21 13.88 3.26 23.41
CA VAL A 21 13.64 2.09 22.55
C VAL A 21 12.28 1.49 22.87
N GLY A 22 11.92 1.30 24.15
CA GLY A 22 10.60 0.83 24.54
C GLY A 22 9.47 1.71 24.01
N GLU A 23 9.61 3.02 24.14
CA GLU A 23 8.65 4.01 23.65
C GLU A 23 8.48 4.01 22.12
N CYS A 24 9.52 3.66 21.35
CA CYS A 24 9.40 3.49 19.90
C CYS A 24 8.37 2.40 19.54
N TYR A 25 8.32 1.30 20.31
CA TYR A 25 7.41 0.17 20.05
C TYR A 25 5.99 0.40 20.62
N VAL A 26 5.77 1.45 21.40
CA VAL A 26 4.43 1.77 21.92
C VAL A 26 3.47 2.01 20.74
N PRO A 27 2.32 1.30 20.67
CA PRO A 27 1.35 1.50 19.62
C PRO A 27 0.90 2.95 19.47
N PHE A 28 0.47 3.33 18.27
CA PHE A 28 -0.26 4.59 18.10
C PHE A 28 -1.63 4.44 18.76
N PRO A 29 -2.14 5.50 19.41
CA PRO A 29 -3.43 5.42 20.05
C PRO A 29 -4.52 5.21 18.99
N GLN A 30 -5.63 4.57 19.36
CA GLN A 30 -6.60 4.08 18.37
C GLN A 30 -7.23 5.23 17.56
N GLU A 31 -7.37 6.41 18.15
CA GLU A 31 -7.87 7.63 17.49
C GLU A 31 -6.93 8.17 16.39
N ALA A 32 -5.63 7.83 16.44
CA ALA A 32 -4.69 8.18 15.38
C ALA A 32 -4.80 7.22 14.18
N LYS A 33 -5.39 6.04 14.38
CA LYS A 33 -5.63 5.07 13.33
C LYS A 33 -6.83 5.50 12.50
N LYS A 34 -6.60 5.56 11.20
CA LYS A 34 -7.61 5.83 10.18
C LYS A 34 -7.80 4.57 9.38
N ILE A 35 -9.04 4.32 8.97
CA ILE A 35 -9.37 3.17 8.14
C ILE A 35 -9.48 3.67 6.70
N ARG A 36 -8.74 3.04 5.81
CA ARG A 36 -8.88 3.22 4.37
C ARG A 36 -9.42 1.92 3.78
N ASN A 37 -10.57 2.02 3.15
CA ASN A 37 -11.12 0.91 2.37
C ASN A 37 -10.34 0.84 1.07
N ASP A 38 -9.46 -0.17 0.92
CA ASP A 38 -8.77 -0.37 -0.34
C ASP A 38 -9.56 -1.34 -1.23
N ALA A 39 -10.30 -0.78 -2.18
CA ALA A 39 -11.02 -1.55 -3.19
C ALA A 39 -10.07 -2.33 -4.14
N GLY A 40 -8.75 -2.18 -4.02
CA GLY A 40 -7.72 -2.93 -4.74
C GLY A 40 -7.27 -4.23 -4.04
N THR A 41 -7.31 -4.30 -2.71
CA THR A 41 -6.76 -5.43 -1.92
C THR A 41 -7.88 -6.33 -1.39
N GLY A 42 -8.72 -6.83 -2.30
CA GLY A 42 -9.79 -7.78 -1.95
C GLY A 42 -10.88 -7.22 -1.03
N GLY A 43 -11.02 -5.90 -0.90
CA GLY A 43 -12.02 -5.25 -0.05
C GLY A 43 -11.66 -5.25 1.44
N LYS A 44 -10.38 -5.39 1.79
CA LYS A 44 -9.91 -5.27 3.18
C LYS A 44 -9.75 -3.81 3.60
N ASP A 45 -10.13 -3.54 4.84
CA ASP A 45 -9.92 -2.28 5.52
C ASP A 45 -8.46 -2.21 5.98
N LEU A 46 -7.70 -1.28 5.41
CA LEU A 46 -6.31 -1.02 5.81
C LEU A 46 -6.30 0.06 6.88
N SER A 47 -5.78 -0.28 8.06
CA SER A 47 -5.52 0.69 9.12
C SER A 47 -4.23 1.44 8.81
N TYR A 48 -4.28 2.78 8.87
CA TYR A 48 -3.11 3.62 8.66
C TYR A 48 -3.06 4.77 9.66
N VAL A 49 -1.85 5.24 9.94
CA VAL A 49 -1.63 6.43 10.78
C VAL A 49 -1.12 7.58 9.90
N GLY A 50 -1.55 8.81 10.25
CA GLY A 50 -1.22 10.02 9.51
C GLY A 50 0.25 10.42 9.67
N HIS A 51 0.81 11.08 8.66
CA HIS A 51 2.16 11.64 8.73
C HIS A 51 2.42 12.49 10.00
N PRO A 52 1.51 13.39 10.43
CA PRO A 52 1.76 14.22 11.61
C PRO A 52 1.99 13.43 12.90
N ASP A 53 1.41 12.24 13.04
CA ASP A 53 1.58 11.40 14.23
C ASP A 53 2.98 10.79 14.31
N TYR A 54 3.54 10.39 13.17
CA TYR A 54 4.92 9.93 13.08
C TYR A 54 5.90 11.06 13.40
N THR A 55 5.70 12.23 12.81
CA THR A 55 6.55 13.41 13.06
C THR A 55 6.51 13.81 14.53
N ARG A 56 5.32 13.92 15.14
CA ARG A 56 5.18 14.22 16.57
C ARG A 56 5.87 13.19 17.46
N ARG A 57 5.81 11.91 17.10
CA ARG A 57 6.49 10.86 17.85
C ARG A 57 8.01 10.95 17.71
N LEU A 58 8.53 11.23 16.52
CA LEU A 58 9.95 11.51 16.32
C LEU A 58 10.41 12.73 17.12
N ASP A 59 9.65 13.83 17.08
CA ASP A 59 9.99 15.06 17.82
C ASP A 59 9.95 14.85 19.34
N ARG A 60 9.04 13.99 19.84
CA ARG A 60 8.97 13.62 21.25
C ARG A 60 10.14 12.73 21.69
N LEU A 61 10.51 11.74 20.87
CA LEU A 61 11.53 10.74 21.23
C LEU A 61 12.96 11.23 20.96
N PHE A 62 13.13 12.04 19.92
CA PHE A 62 14.42 12.49 19.41
C PHE A 62 14.39 13.99 19.09
N PRO A 63 14.10 14.86 20.06
CA PRO A 63 13.90 16.30 19.81
C PRO A 63 15.11 16.92 19.12
N PHE A 64 14.92 17.40 17.89
CA PHE A 64 15.97 17.97 17.03
C PHE A 64 17.14 17.03 16.66
N SER A 65 17.08 15.76 17.06
CA SER A 65 18.14 14.78 16.85
C SER A 65 17.82 13.79 15.72
N TRP A 66 16.84 14.09 14.88
CA TRP A 66 16.53 13.27 13.71
C TRP A 66 16.55 14.12 12.43
N SER A 67 16.91 13.48 11.33
CA SER A 67 16.85 14.06 9.99
C SER A 67 16.34 13.03 8.99
N PHE A 68 15.65 13.51 7.96
CA PHE A 68 15.10 12.65 6.91
C PHE A 68 15.49 13.20 5.54
N HIS A 69 16.16 12.36 4.75
CA HIS A 69 16.54 12.64 3.38
C HIS A 69 15.73 11.78 2.43
N THR A 70 15.44 12.31 1.24
CA THR A 70 14.69 11.59 0.20
C THR A 70 15.38 11.74 -1.15
N GLU A 71 15.45 10.63 -1.88
CA GLU A 71 15.96 10.56 -3.24
C GLU A 71 14.91 9.88 -4.13
N VAL A 72 14.70 10.41 -5.34
CA VAL A 72 13.85 9.74 -6.34
C VAL A 72 14.57 8.48 -6.82
N ALA A 73 14.03 7.32 -6.46
CA ALA A 73 14.60 6.03 -6.82
C ALA A 73 14.04 5.47 -8.13
N GLY A 74 12.86 5.92 -8.55
CA GLY A 74 12.26 5.51 -9.81
C GLY A 74 11.07 6.37 -10.18
N LEU A 75 10.88 6.62 -11.47
CA LEU A 75 9.75 7.37 -12.01
C LEU A 75 9.24 6.67 -13.26
N THR A 76 7.94 6.39 -13.30
CA THR A 76 7.23 5.87 -14.46
C THR A 76 6.07 6.79 -14.82
N ASP A 77 5.34 6.48 -15.89
CA ASP A 77 4.12 7.23 -16.25
C ASP A 77 2.99 7.09 -15.21
N THR A 78 3.07 6.10 -14.32
CA THR A 78 1.97 5.73 -13.41
C THR A 78 2.38 5.72 -11.95
N THR A 79 3.67 5.74 -11.65
CA THR A 79 4.19 5.60 -10.28
C THR A 79 5.47 6.39 -10.08
N VAL A 80 5.71 6.77 -8.83
CA VAL A 80 6.99 7.30 -8.37
C VAL A 80 7.44 6.54 -7.14
N GLY A 81 8.70 6.14 -7.13
CA GLY A 81 9.39 5.51 -6.02
C GLY A 81 10.40 6.47 -5.41
N VAL A 82 10.41 6.56 -4.08
CA VAL A 82 11.33 7.41 -3.32
C VAL A 82 12.08 6.55 -2.31
N LYS A 83 13.40 6.63 -2.32
CA LYS A 83 14.24 6.12 -1.23
C LYS A 83 14.26 7.17 -0.12
N GLY A 84 13.85 6.79 1.08
CA GLY A 84 13.96 7.61 2.28
C GLY A 84 15.09 7.11 3.18
N SER A 85 15.83 8.03 3.78
CA SER A 85 16.89 7.75 4.74
C SER A 85 16.62 8.54 6.02
N LEU A 86 16.25 7.85 7.10
CA LEU A 86 15.99 8.43 8.41
C LEU A 86 17.22 8.20 9.30
N SER A 87 17.82 9.29 9.76
CA SER A 87 18.99 9.28 10.63
C SER A 87 18.63 9.86 11.99
N ILE A 88 19.01 9.16 13.06
CA ILE A 88 18.84 9.61 14.45
C ILE A 88 20.22 9.69 15.10
N THR A 89 20.54 10.85 15.66
CA THR A 89 21.73 11.08 16.47
C THR A 89 21.42 10.73 17.92
N LEU A 90 22.13 9.75 18.46
CA LEU A 90 22.06 9.34 19.86
C LEU A 90 22.85 10.31 20.75
N GLU A 91 22.61 10.26 22.06
CA GLU A 91 23.29 11.13 23.02
C GLU A 91 24.81 10.94 23.04
N ASP A 92 25.26 9.70 22.82
CA ASP A 92 26.69 9.37 22.70
C ASP A 92 27.34 9.81 21.37
N GLY A 93 26.59 10.53 20.53
CA GLY A 93 27.04 11.06 19.25
C GLY A 93 27.01 10.06 18.10
N ARG A 94 26.65 8.80 18.33
CA ARG A 94 26.46 7.82 17.24
C ARG A 94 25.24 8.21 16.41
N ILE A 95 25.34 8.00 15.09
CA ILE A 95 24.22 8.20 14.17
C ILE A 95 23.74 6.83 13.70
N VAL A 96 22.45 6.56 13.89
CA VAL A 96 21.79 5.36 13.37
C VAL A 96 20.92 5.75 12.19
N THR A 97 21.23 5.21 11.02
CA THR A 97 20.44 5.43 9.79
C THR A 97 19.69 4.16 9.39
N ARG A 98 18.44 4.33 8.98
CA ARG A 98 17.61 3.29 8.37
C ARG A 98 17.00 3.82 7.08
N GLU A 99 17.01 2.97 6.06
CA GLU A 99 16.57 3.33 4.73
C GLU A 99 15.47 2.40 4.26
N ASN A 100 14.48 2.96 3.57
CA ASN A 100 13.39 2.19 3.00
C ASN A 100 12.76 2.93 1.82
N TYR A 101 11.94 2.24 1.04
CA TYR A 101 11.31 2.77 -0.16
C TYR A 101 9.83 3.06 0.07
N GLY A 102 9.43 4.26 -0.30
CA GLY A 102 8.04 4.68 -0.41
C GLY A 102 7.59 4.74 -1.86
N HIS A 103 6.28 4.61 -2.08
CA HIS A 103 5.69 4.74 -3.41
C HIS A 103 4.50 5.71 -3.45
N GLY A 104 4.28 6.30 -4.61
CA GLY A 104 3.14 7.16 -4.90
C GLY A 104 2.59 6.87 -6.28
N ASN A 105 1.27 6.78 -6.40
CA ASN A 105 0.61 6.58 -7.69
C ASN A 105 0.38 7.93 -8.38
N ILE A 106 0.76 8.01 -9.65
CA ILE A 106 0.53 9.16 -10.51
C ILE A 106 -0.86 9.01 -11.11
N ASN A 107 -1.79 9.84 -10.65
CA ASN A 107 -3.17 9.84 -11.14
C ASN A 107 -3.34 10.92 -12.21
N ARG A 108 -4.05 10.59 -13.30
CA ARG A 108 -4.40 11.57 -14.32
C ARG A 108 -5.20 12.72 -13.69
N GLY A 109 -4.82 13.95 -14.04
CA GLY A 109 -5.45 15.17 -13.51
C GLY A 109 -4.90 15.64 -12.16
N PHE A 110 -3.94 14.93 -11.55
CA PHE A 110 -3.25 15.37 -10.35
C PHE A 110 -1.79 15.73 -10.64
N PRO A 111 -1.22 16.76 -9.98
CA PRO A 111 0.18 17.10 -10.14
C PRO A 111 1.10 15.95 -9.69
N LEU A 112 2.22 15.75 -10.41
CA LEU A 112 3.29 14.82 -10.01
C LEU A 112 3.76 15.07 -8.57
N GLY A 113 3.76 16.34 -8.15
CA GLY A 113 4.12 16.74 -6.79
C GLY A 113 3.31 16.05 -5.68
N ASP A 114 2.05 15.66 -5.94
CA ASP A 114 1.24 14.99 -4.93
C ASP A 114 1.57 13.50 -4.83
N ALA A 115 1.90 12.85 -5.95
CA ALA A 115 2.44 11.49 -5.95
C ALA A 115 3.81 11.45 -5.24
N MET A 116 4.67 12.43 -5.51
CA MET A 116 5.96 12.60 -4.84
C MET A 116 5.81 12.77 -3.32
N LYS A 117 4.92 13.68 -2.86
CA LYS A 117 4.64 13.85 -1.43
C LYS A 117 4.16 12.53 -0.80
N THR A 118 3.28 11.81 -1.49
CA THR A 118 2.78 10.51 -1.01
C THR A 118 3.92 9.50 -0.86
N ALA A 119 4.80 9.40 -1.85
CA ALA A 119 5.97 8.51 -1.81
C ALA A 119 6.95 8.89 -0.68
N CYS A 120 7.23 10.19 -0.49
CA CYS A 120 8.10 10.65 0.61
C CYS A 120 7.49 10.31 1.99
N VAL A 121 6.18 10.50 2.14
CA VAL A 121 5.47 10.18 3.39
C VAL A 121 5.46 8.67 3.66
N ASP A 122 5.26 7.85 2.63
CA ASP A 122 5.32 6.39 2.74
C ASP A 122 6.73 5.92 3.13
N ALA A 123 7.77 6.47 2.49
CA ALA A 123 9.17 6.18 2.81
C ALA A 123 9.50 6.51 4.27
N LEU A 124 9.08 7.69 4.76
CA LEU A 124 9.30 8.09 6.15
C LEU A 124 8.69 7.08 7.13
N LYS A 125 7.43 6.68 6.92
CA LYS A 125 6.73 5.74 7.83
C LYS A 125 7.39 4.37 7.85
N LYS A 126 7.86 3.88 6.70
CA LYS A 126 8.59 2.62 6.60
C LYS A 126 9.97 2.70 7.24
N CYS A 127 10.66 3.83 7.15
CA CYS A 127 11.90 4.02 7.92
C CYS A 127 11.62 4.07 9.43
N CYS A 128 10.54 4.72 9.85
CA CYS A 128 10.11 4.77 11.25
C CYS A 128 9.81 3.36 11.81
N SER A 129 9.18 2.48 11.04
CA SER A 129 8.88 1.11 11.50
C SER A 129 10.15 0.29 11.75
N MET A 130 11.26 0.57 11.06
CA MET A 130 12.56 -0.07 11.34
C MET A 130 13.18 0.38 12.68
N PHE A 131 12.69 1.46 13.26
CA PHE A 131 12.99 1.89 14.63
C PHE A 131 11.93 1.41 15.65
N GLY A 132 10.90 0.67 15.22
CA GLY A 132 9.78 0.22 16.05
C GLY A 132 8.54 1.12 15.96
N ILE A 133 8.68 2.35 15.47
CA ILE A 133 7.60 3.35 15.42
C ILE A 133 6.54 2.93 14.40
N GLY A 134 5.36 2.57 14.90
CA GLY A 134 4.24 2.13 14.07
C GLY A 134 4.37 0.68 13.58
N LEU A 135 5.30 -0.12 14.13
CA LEU A 135 5.49 -1.52 13.76
C LEU A 135 4.22 -2.37 13.96
N HIS A 136 3.47 -2.12 15.03
CA HIS A 136 2.19 -2.78 15.32
C HIS A 136 1.11 -2.67 14.23
N LEU A 137 1.27 -1.78 13.23
CA LEU A 137 0.36 -1.70 12.09
C LEU A 137 0.58 -2.86 11.11
N TYR A 138 1.71 -3.57 11.19
CA TYR A 138 2.07 -4.71 10.35
C TYR A 138 1.73 -6.06 11.01
N ASP A 139 1.57 -6.11 12.34
CA ASP A 139 1.30 -7.34 13.10
C ASP A 139 -0.11 -7.94 12.82
N GLY A 140 -1.02 -7.17 12.22
CA GLY A 140 -2.41 -7.57 11.96
C GLY A 140 -2.67 -8.33 10.65
N ASP A 141 -1.65 -8.56 9.82
CA ASP A 141 -1.82 -9.30 8.55
C ASP A 141 -1.87 -10.83 8.75
N ASP A 142 -1.36 -11.36 9.86
CA ASP A 142 -1.31 -12.82 10.12
C ASP A 142 -2.63 -13.40 10.67
N ASP A 143 -3.42 -12.63 11.42
CA ASP A 143 -4.68 -13.12 12.04
C ASP A 143 -5.82 -13.34 11.03
N ASN A 144 -5.72 -12.78 9.82
CA ASN A 144 -6.68 -13.03 8.74
C ASN A 144 -6.24 -14.11 7.74
N ALA A 145 -4.97 -14.55 7.79
CA ALA A 145 -4.49 -15.66 6.95
C ALA A 145 -4.96 -17.03 7.47
N SER A 146 -5.13 -17.18 8.78
CA SER A 146 -5.56 -18.44 9.42
C SER A 146 -7.05 -18.75 9.23
N ARG A 147 -7.89 -17.76 8.91
CA ARG A 147 -9.34 -17.96 8.63
C ARG A 147 -9.64 -18.34 7.17
N GLN A 148 -8.64 -18.30 6.29
CA GLN A 148 -8.78 -18.63 4.86
C GLN A 148 -7.99 -19.89 4.44
N ALA A 149 -7.48 -20.68 5.40
CA ALA A 149 -6.84 -21.97 5.16
C ALA A 149 -7.85 -23.12 4.86
N SER A 150 -8.97 -22.81 4.21
CA SER A 150 -9.94 -23.81 3.71
C SER A 150 -10.44 -23.48 2.30
N SER A 151 -9.54 -23.09 1.41
CA SER A 151 -9.77 -23.27 -0.03
C SER A 151 -8.45 -23.44 -0.78
N ASN A 152 -8.01 -24.70 -0.82
CA ASN A 152 -7.35 -25.33 -1.96
C ASN A 152 -6.19 -24.54 -2.62
N ARG A 153 -5.02 -24.49 -1.97
CA ARG A 153 -3.75 -24.35 -2.69
C ARG A 153 -3.22 -25.74 -3.04
N HIS A 154 -3.46 -26.16 -4.28
CA HIS A 154 -2.52 -27.08 -4.94
C HIS A 154 -1.35 -26.21 -5.44
N TYR A 155 -0.31 -26.09 -4.62
CA TYR A 155 1.02 -25.70 -5.06
C TYR A 155 1.86 -26.98 -5.07
N ASN A 156 2.10 -27.53 -6.24
CA ASN A 156 3.07 -28.61 -6.40
C ASN A 156 4.47 -27.98 -6.44
N GLY A 157 5.19 -28.14 -5.34
CA GLY A 157 6.65 -28.29 -5.22
C GLY A 157 7.58 -27.37 -6.01
N ASP A 158 8.26 -26.48 -5.28
CA ASP A 158 9.60 -25.97 -5.59
C ASP A 158 10.65 -27.12 -5.55
N PRO A 159 11.89 -26.91 -6.04
CA PRO A 159 12.91 -26.53 -5.04
C PRO A 159 14.03 -25.58 -5.53
N PHE A 160 14.32 -24.61 -4.67
CA PHE A 160 15.66 -24.16 -4.21
C PHE A 160 16.61 -23.32 -5.09
N GLU A 161 17.02 -22.20 -4.48
CA GLU A 161 18.39 -21.71 -4.31
C GLU A 161 19.35 -21.57 -5.52
N ASP A 162 19.70 -20.31 -5.82
CA ASP A 162 21.10 -19.96 -6.13
C ASP A 162 21.47 -18.57 -5.57
N PRO A 163 22.33 -18.48 -4.54
CA PRO A 163 22.88 -17.22 -4.05
C PRO A 163 24.06 -16.79 -4.93
N GLY A 164 23.77 -16.29 -6.15
CA GLY A 164 24.86 -15.85 -7.04
C GLY A 164 24.49 -15.16 -8.35
N HIS A 165 23.21 -14.95 -8.68
CA HIS A 165 22.85 -14.44 -10.00
C HIS A 165 22.93 -12.90 -10.09
N ASP A 166 24.00 -12.39 -10.71
CA ASP A 166 24.23 -10.97 -10.99
C ASP A 166 23.48 -10.55 -12.26
N TRP A 167 22.24 -10.08 -12.09
CA TRP A 167 21.31 -9.65 -13.15
C TRP A 167 21.83 -8.52 -14.05
N LEU A 168 22.93 -7.86 -13.68
CA LEU A 168 23.49 -6.72 -14.41
C LEU A 168 24.38 -7.12 -15.60
N ASN A 169 24.82 -8.38 -15.70
CA ASN A 169 25.79 -8.83 -16.72
C ASN A 169 25.38 -10.08 -17.51
N ASP A 170 24.09 -10.46 -17.52
CA ASP A 170 23.64 -11.61 -18.29
C ASP A 170 23.69 -11.33 -19.82
N PRO A 171 24.49 -12.09 -20.61
CA PRO A 171 24.54 -11.95 -22.07
C PRO A 171 23.28 -12.46 -22.78
N ASN A 172 22.33 -13.09 -22.07
CA ASN A 172 21.08 -13.60 -22.63
C ASN A 172 19.89 -13.28 -21.71
N PRO A 173 19.46 -12.00 -21.64
CA PRO A 173 18.29 -11.62 -20.86
C PRO A 173 17.06 -12.40 -21.32
N PRO A 174 16.08 -12.67 -20.43
CA PRO A 174 14.83 -13.29 -20.83
C PRO A 174 14.22 -12.48 -21.99
N PRO A 175 13.60 -13.15 -22.99
CA PRO A 175 13.03 -12.45 -24.13
C PRO A 175 12.16 -11.32 -23.61
N ARG A 176 12.44 -10.08 -24.03
CA ARG A 176 11.52 -8.95 -23.81
C ARG A 176 10.21 -9.37 -24.44
N GLU A 177 9.27 -9.84 -23.62
CA GLU A 177 7.89 -9.98 -24.02
C GLU A 177 7.48 -8.63 -24.59
N GLN A 178 7.29 -8.61 -25.91
CA GLN A 178 6.71 -7.47 -26.58
C GLN A 178 5.38 -7.23 -25.87
N GLY A 179 5.27 -6.08 -25.20
CA GLY A 179 4.03 -5.68 -24.55
C GLY A 179 2.86 -5.90 -25.51
N PRO A 180 1.69 -6.33 -25.02
CA PRO A 180 0.65 -6.85 -25.89
C PRO A 180 0.35 -5.84 -27.00
N GLU A 181 0.42 -6.31 -28.24
CA GLU A 181 -0.08 -5.59 -29.41
C GLU A 181 -1.42 -4.96 -29.06
N ARG A 182 -1.67 -3.73 -29.52
CA ARG A 182 -2.93 -3.03 -29.30
C ARG A 182 -4.10 -3.91 -29.76
N TYR A 183 -4.73 -4.61 -28.82
CA TYR A 183 -5.93 -5.37 -29.08
C TYR A 183 -7.05 -4.39 -29.44
N ASP A 184 -7.69 -4.65 -30.57
CA ASP A 184 -8.89 -3.96 -31.03
C ASP A 184 -9.99 -4.08 -29.94
N ILE A 185 -10.39 -2.94 -29.37
CA ILE A 185 -11.31 -2.81 -28.22
C ILE A 185 -12.72 -3.33 -28.56
N GLY A 186 -12.99 -3.65 -29.82
CA GLY A 186 -14.31 -4.07 -30.28
C GLY A 186 -14.85 -5.35 -29.66
N ASN A 187 -14.00 -6.28 -29.18
CA ASN A 187 -14.47 -7.61 -28.78
C ASN A 187 -13.57 -8.32 -27.74
N ASP A 188 -13.25 -7.66 -26.60
CA ASP A 188 -12.48 -8.29 -25.52
C ASP A 188 -13.22 -9.51 -24.93
N PRO A 189 -12.75 -10.76 -25.17
CA PRO A 189 -13.39 -11.97 -24.65
C PRO A 189 -13.08 -12.22 -23.17
N SER A 190 -12.33 -11.31 -22.52
CA SER A 190 -11.96 -11.46 -21.11
C SER A 190 -13.19 -11.54 -20.20
N PRO A 191 -13.13 -12.35 -19.13
CA PRO A 191 -14.15 -12.35 -18.08
C PRO A 191 -14.34 -10.98 -17.44
N ALA A 192 -15.59 -10.64 -17.18
CA ALA A 192 -15.96 -9.47 -16.40
C ALA A 192 -15.19 -9.44 -15.08
N THR A 193 -14.67 -8.27 -14.73
CA THR A 193 -13.90 -8.09 -13.50
C THR A 193 -14.81 -8.23 -12.27
N SER A 194 -14.24 -8.56 -11.11
CA SER A 194 -15.00 -8.64 -9.85
C SER A 194 -15.77 -7.35 -9.55
N LYS A 195 -15.21 -6.18 -9.89
CA LYS A 195 -15.87 -4.88 -9.73
C LYS A 195 -17.13 -4.75 -10.60
N GLN A 196 -17.04 -5.18 -11.86
CA GLN A 196 -18.18 -5.17 -12.79
C GLN A 196 -19.28 -6.14 -12.34
N ILE A 197 -18.91 -7.33 -11.86
CA ILE A 197 -19.89 -8.30 -11.32
C ILE A 197 -20.61 -7.74 -10.09
N VAL A 198 -19.88 -7.14 -9.14
CA VAL A 198 -20.47 -6.51 -7.96
C VAL A 198 -21.38 -5.33 -8.35
N ALA A 199 -20.98 -4.52 -9.32
CA ALA A 199 -21.82 -3.43 -9.83
C ALA A 199 -23.14 -3.95 -10.42
N LEU A 200 -23.09 -4.99 -11.26
CA LEU A 200 -24.29 -5.63 -11.81
C LEU A 200 -25.19 -6.23 -10.74
N GLN A 201 -24.61 -6.85 -9.70
CA GLN A 201 -25.38 -7.37 -8.56
C GLN A 201 -26.11 -6.24 -7.82
N ASN A 202 -25.45 -5.10 -7.61
CA ASN A 202 -26.08 -3.93 -6.97
C ASN A 202 -27.19 -3.33 -7.84
N ILE A 203 -26.96 -3.21 -9.16
CA ILE A 203 -27.97 -2.76 -10.13
C ILE A 203 -29.18 -3.70 -10.12
N SER A 204 -28.97 -5.01 -10.09
CA SER A 204 -30.06 -6.01 -10.05
C SER A 204 -30.94 -5.94 -8.79
N LYS A 205 -30.38 -5.40 -7.69
CA LYS A 205 -31.05 -5.25 -6.38
C LYS A 205 -31.63 -3.85 -6.17
N SER A 206 -31.20 -2.86 -6.94
CA SER A 206 -31.64 -1.47 -6.81
C SER A 206 -33.13 -1.33 -7.14
N SER A 207 -33.93 -0.65 -6.31
CA SER A 207 -35.34 -0.40 -6.63
C SER A 207 -35.53 0.59 -7.79
N LYS A 208 -34.53 1.42 -8.07
CA LYS A 208 -34.58 2.52 -9.05
C LYS A 208 -34.27 2.09 -10.49
N THR A 209 -33.75 0.88 -10.70
CA THR A 209 -33.40 0.39 -12.04
C THR A 209 -34.61 -0.20 -12.76
N ASP A 210 -34.64 -0.01 -14.08
CA ASP A 210 -35.60 -0.59 -15.04
C ASP A 210 -35.82 -2.11 -14.81
N PRO A 211 -37.06 -2.58 -14.62
CA PRO A 211 -37.38 -4.01 -14.46
C PRO A 211 -36.81 -4.90 -15.55
N ASP A 212 -36.86 -4.47 -16.82
CA ASP A 212 -36.40 -5.27 -17.95
C ASP A 212 -34.88 -5.47 -17.92
N LEU A 213 -34.15 -4.41 -17.53
CA LEU A 213 -32.69 -4.46 -17.36
C LEU A 213 -32.28 -5.35 -16.18
N LYS A 214 -33.07 -5.37 -15.09
CA LYS A 214 -32.81 -6.26 -13.95
C LYS A 214 -32.91 -7.73 -14.34
N ASP A 215 -33.94 -8.07 -15.10
CA ASP A 215 -34.19 -9.44 -15.51
C ASP A 215 -33.11 -9.90 -16.51
N GLU A 216 -32.65 -9.00 -17.40
CA GLU A 216 -31.51 -9.24 -18.28
C GLU A 216 -30.22 -9.54 -17.49
N ILE A 217 -29.89 -8.71 -16.48
CA ILE A 217 -28.71 -8.89 -15.63
C ILE A 217 -28.79 -10.19 -14.83
N LYS A 218 -29.94 -10.49 -14.20
CA LYS A 218 -30.14 -11.72 -13.43
C LYS A 218 -30.00 -12.96 -14.30
N LYS A 219 -30.55 -12.93 -15.51
CA LYS A 219 -30.44 -14.03 -16.47
C LYS A 219 -28.97 -14.28 -16.81
N LYS A 220 -28.19 -13.25 -17.14
CA LYS A 220 -26.77 -13.39 -17.47
C LYS A 220 -25.89 -13.82 -16.28
N LEU A 221 -26.19 -13.38 -15.06
CA LEU A 221 -25.42 -13.81 -13.86
C LEU A 221 -25.68 -15.28 -13.48
N ASN A 222 -26.91 -15.74 -13.64
CA ASN A 222 -27.34 -17.06 -13.16
C ASN A 222 -27.33 -18.16 -14.23
N THR A 223 -27.25 -17.81 -15.52
CA THR A 223 -27.21 -18.81 -16.59
C THR A 223 -25.77 -19.27 -16.81
N PRO A 224 -25.45 -20.56 -16.61
CA PRO A 224 -24.15 -21.09 -16.98
C PRO A 224 -24.01 -21.14 -18.51
N PRO A 225 -22.84 -20.76 -19.07
CA PRO A 225 -22.62 -20.79 -20.50
C PRO A 225 -22.60 -22.24 -21.01
N PRO A 226 -23.17 -22.49 -22.21
CA PRO A 226 -23.36 -23.84 -22.74
C PRO A 226 -22.04 -24.58 -23.05
N ASP A 227 -20.94 -23.86 -23.20
CA ASP A 227 -19.60 -24.35 -23.55
C ASP A 227 -18.62 -24.34 -22.36
N GLY A 228 -19.08 -23.99 -21.15
CA GLY A 228 -18.21 -23.79 -19.99
C GLY A 228 -17.32 -22.54 -20.10
N GLY A 229 -17.62 -21.65 -21.05
CA GLY A 229 -16.90 -20.41 -21.28
C GLY A 229 -17.14 -19.34 -20.22
N VAL A 230 -16.81 -18.11 -20.58
CA VAL A 230 -16.98 -16.93 -19.72
C VAL A 230 -18.46 -16.57 -19.60
N ARG A 231 -18.97 -16.46 -18.36
CA ARG A 231 -20.39 -16.14 -18.09
C ARG A 231 -20.82 -14.77 -18.62
N ILE A 232 -19.99 -13.76 -18.38
CA ILE A 232 -20.19 -12.36 -18.80
C ILE A 232 -18.80 -11.80 -19.13
N THR A 233 -18.65 -11.22 -20.31
CA THR A 233 -17.41 -10.55 -20.71
C THR A 233 -17.28 -9.16 -20.11
N LYS A 234 -16.06 -8.60 -20.07
CA LYS A 234 -15.83 -7.22 -19.58
C LYS A 234 -16.66 -6.20 -20.35
N LYS A 235 -16.77 -6.36 -21.68
CA LYS A 235 -17.53 -5.46 -22.54
C LYS A 235 -19.02 -5.51 -22.21
N GLU A 236 -19.60 -6.70 -22.18
CA GLU A 236 -21.02 -6.89 -21.86
C GLU A 236 -21.37 -6.34 -20.47
N ALA A 237 -20.49 -6.55 -19.48
CA ALA A 237 -20.71 -5.99 -18.16
C ALA A 237 -20.65 -4.45 -18.17
N SER A 238 -19.73 -3.85 -18.93
CA SER A 238 -19.65 -2.39 -19.07
C SER A 238 -20.90 -1.83 -19.76
N ASP A 239 -21.37 -2.45 -20.83
CA ASP A 239 -22.54 -2.00 -21.58
C ASP A 239 -23.81 -2.02 -20.71
N LEU A 240 -23.98 -3.08 -19.91
CA LEU A 240 -25.10 -3.21 -18.96
C LEU A 240 -25.03 -2.17 -17.84
N ILE A 241 -23.82 -1.85 -17.36
CA ILE A 241 -23.61 -0.82 -16.35
C ILE A 241 -23.95 0.56 -16.94
N SER A 242 -23.42 0.91 -18.13
CA SER A 242 -23.70 2.19 -18.77
C SER A 242 -25.19 2.41 -19.01
N ARG A 243 -25.91 1.39 -19.51
CA ARG A 243 -27.38 1.44 -19.68
C ARG A 243 -28.16 1.71 -18.39
N ALA A 244 -27.60 1.35 -17.23
CA ALA A 244 -28.22 1.60 -15.93
C ALA A 244 -28.05 3.06 -15.47
N PHE A 245 -27.07 3.79 -16.02
CA PHE A 245 -26.74 5.17 -15.65
C PHE A 245 -27.07 6.21 -16.74
N ASP A 246 -27.34 5.78 -17.98
CA ASP A 246 -27.67 6.68 -19.11
C ASP A 246 -29.16 7.16 -19.12
N LYS A 247 -29.96 6.86 -18.09
CA LYS A 247 -31.38 7.25 -18.00
C LYS A 247 -31.68 8.38 -17.00
N ASP A 248 -30.67 9.04 -16.45
CA ASP A 248 -30.82 10.26 -15.62
C ASP A 248 -30.66 11.54 -16.44
#